data_AF-A0ABD5VPX0-F1
#
_entry.id   AF-A0ABD5VPX0-F1
#
_cell.length_a   1.000
_cell.length_b   1.000
_cell.length_c   1.000
_cell.angle_alpha   90.00
_cell.angle_beta   90.00
_cell.angle_gamma   90.00
#
_symmetry.space_group_name_H-M   'P 1'
#
loop_
_entity.id
_entity.type
_entity.pdbx_description
1 polymer ?
#
loop_
_entity_poly.entity_id
_entity_poly.type
_entity_poly.pdbx_seq_one_letter_code
_entity_poly.pdbx_strand_id
1 'polypeptide(L)'
;MTRRPGDGVVVAKTVRLLAPVVLTFGLFTALHGTSSVGGGFQGGAVVGATLVLVAFAFGVAATRRWLRHASLVRLAAAGVGLFAAVAVGSLVAGGAFLEPGAYPGPKAAVYAIELVELGIAATVAAVVALLFFHLAGGDGRA
;
A
#
# COMPACT_ATOMS: atom_id res chain seq x y z
N MET A 1 -1.38 30.72 -6.73
CA MET A 1 -2.65 30.07 -7.12
C MET A 1 -3.76 30.54 -6.18
N THR A 2 -4.61 31.44 -6.62
CA THR A 2 -5.72 32.01 -5.83
C THR A 2 -6.91 31.03 -5.85
N ARG A 3 -7.20 30.35 -4.74
CA ARG A 3 -8.38 29.47 -4.61
C ARG A 3 -9.66 30.29 -4.79
N ARG A 4 -10.56 29.89 -5.70
CA ARG A 4 -11.91 30.48 -5.75
C ARG A 4 -12.78 29.86 -4.65
N PRO A 5 -13.75 30.61 -4.10
CA PRO A 5 -14.74 30.05 -3.17
C PRO A 5 -15.56 28.99 -3.90
N GLY A 6 -15.24 27.70 -3.70
CA GLY A 6 -15.91 26.57 -4.34
C GLY A 6 -14.98 25.44 -4.80
N ASP A 7 -13.74 25.76 -5.20
CA ASP A 7 -12.79 24.78 -5.76
C ASP A 7 -12.49 23.65 -4.77
N GLY A 8 -12.35 23.99 -3.48
CA GLY A 8 -12.13 23.00 -2.41
C GLY A 8 -13.33 22.08 -2.17
N VAL A 9 -14.56 22.56 -2.40
CA VAL A 9 -15.79 21.78 -2.17
C VAL A 9 -15.94 20.72 -3.25
N VAL A 10 -15.73 21.09 -4.53
CA VAL A 10 -15.80 20.15 -5.65
C VAL A 10 -14.74 19.05 -5.47
N VAL A 11 -13.48 19.42 -5.21
CA VAL A 11 -12.40 18.44 -5.00
C VAL A 11 -12.71 17.51 -3.82
N ALA A 12 -13.13 18.05 -2.67
CA ALA A 12 -13.43 17.23 -1.51
C ALA A 12 -14.59 16.24 -1.75
N LYS A 13 -15.64 16.68 -2.45
CA LYS A 13 -16.80 15.81 -2.79
C LYS A 13 -16.41 14.73 -3.79
N THR A 14 -15.67 15.08 -4.84
CA THR A 14 -15.17 14.13 -5.84
C THR A 14 -14.27 13.09 -5.19
N VAL A 15 -13.30 13.50 -4.38
CA VAL A 15 -12.40 12.56 -3.69
C VAL A 15 -13.16 11.69 -2.70
N ARG A 16 -14.15 12.22 -1.98
CA ARG A 16 -15.00 11.40 -1.08
C ARG A 16 -15.72 10.28 -1.81
N LEU A 17 -16.12 10.50 -3.06
CA LEU A 17 -16.77 9.49 -3.90
C LEU A 17 -15.76 8.51 -4.51
N LEU A 18 -14.64 9.02 -5.05
CA LEU A 18 -13.67 8.21 -5.80
C LEU A 18 -12.73 7.41 -4.90
N ALA A 19 -12.30 7.95 -3.76
CA ALA A 19 -11.33 7.29 -2.88
C ALA A 19 -11.71 5.84 -2.51
N PRO A 20 -12.95 5.51 -2.08
CA PRO A 20 -13.31 4.11 -1.78
C PRO A 20 -13.24 3.21 -3.02
N VAL A 21 -13.63 3.71 -4.19
CA VAL A 21 -13.61 2.95 -5.46
C VAL A 21 -12.16 2.65 -5.87
N VAL A 22 -11.30 3.67 -5.88
CA VAL A 22 -9.88 3.53 -6.26
C VAL A 22 -9.12 2.69 -5.23
N LEU A 23 -9.41 2.84 -3.95
CA LEU A 23 -8.84 2.01 -2.89
C LEU A 23 -9.21 0.53 -3.10
N THR A 24 -10.49 0.26 -3.36
CA THR A 24 -10.98 -1.11 -3.61
C THR A 24 -10.31 -1.71 -4.84
N PHE A 25 -10.17 -0.94 -5.92
CA PHE A 25 -9.45 -1.38 -7.12
C PHE A 25 -7.96 -1.68 -6.84
N GLY A 26 -7.28 -0.83 -6.06
CA GLY A 26 -5.89 -1.06 -5.64
C GLY A 26 -5.73 -2.33 -4.80
N LEU A 27 -6.66 -2.57 -3.86
CA LEU A 27 -6.68 -3.79 -3.05
C LEU A 27 -6.97 -5.03 -3.89
N PHE A 28 -7.93 -4.96 -4.82
CA PHE A 28 -8.21 -6.05 -5.76
C PHE A 28 -6.96 -6.42 -6.58
N THR A 29 -6.30 -5.41 -7.15
CA THR A 29 -5.08 -5.57 -7.96
C THR A 29 -3.93 -6.18 -7.15
N ALA A 30 -3.84 -5.87 -5.85
CA ALA A 30 -2.82 -6.43 -4.96
C ALA A 30 -3.11 -7.88 -4.54
N LEU A 31 -4.39 -8.26 -4.39
CA LEU A 31 -4.80 -9.58 -3.88
C LEU A 31 -4.97 -10.65 -4.97
N HIS A 32 -5.00 -10.27 -6.24
CA HIS A 32 -5.27 -11.19 -7.36
C HIS A 32 -4.18 -11.15 -8.44
N GLY A 33 -2.93 -10.79 -8.10
CA GLY A 33 -1.84 -10.69 -9.08
C GLY A 33 -1.43 -12.03 -9.71
N THR A 34 -1.72 -13.14 -9.04
CA THR A 34 -1.52 -14.51 -9.58
C THR A 34 -2.52 -14.88 -10.68
N SER A 35 -3.72 -14.27 -10.66
CA SER A 35 -4.86 -14.66 -11.48
C SER A 35 -5.28 -13.57 -12.48
N SER A 36 -4.67 -12.38 -12.40
CA SER A 36 -4.98 -11.21 -13.24
C SER A 36 -3.73 -10.38 -13.53
N VAL A 37 -3.81 -9.49 -14.51
CA VAL A 37 -2.74 -8.53 -14.76
C VAL A 37 -2.68 -7.55 -13.59
N GLY A 38 -1.59 -7.55 -12.83
CA GLY A 38 -1.56 -6.82 -11.57
C GLY A 38 -0.38 -7.20 -10.69
N GLY A 39 -0.60 -7.09 -9.38
CA GLY A 39 0.31 -7.54 -8.35
C GLY A 39 0.53 -6.52 -7.24
N GLY A 40 1.33 -6.93 -6.26
CA GLY A 40 1.54 -6.16 -5.03
C GLY A 40 2.05 -4.74 -5.26
N PHE A 41 3.01 -4.56 -6.17
CA PHE A 41 3.58 -3.23 -6.43
C PHE A 41 2.56 -2.26 -7.03
N GLN A 42 1.85 -2.68 -8.08
CA GLN A 42 0.89 -1.85 -8.78
C GLN A 42 -0.32 -1.53 -7.88
N GLY A 43 -0.87 -2.53 -7.20
CA GLY A 43 -1.95 -2.34 -6.25
C GLY A 43 -1.55 -1.43 -5.08
N GLY A 44 -0.36 -1.66 -4.50
CA GLY A 44 0.20 -0.82 -3.45
C GLY A 44 0.41 0.64 -3.89
N ALA A 45 0.85 0.87 -5.12
CA ALA A 45 1.01 2.22 -5.67
C ALA A 45 -0.35 2.94 -5.79
N VAL A 46 -1.40 2.25 -6.25
CA VAL A 46 -2.77 2.79 -6.32
C VAL A 46 -3.32 3.11 -4.93
N VAL A 47 -3.11 2.21 -3.95
CA VAL A 47 -3.48 2.44 -2.54
C VAL A 47 -2.75 3.68 -2.00
N GLY A 48 -1.43 3.76 -2.19
CA GLY A 48 -0.62 4.90 -1.76
C GLY A 48 -1.08 6.22 -2.39
N ALA A 49 -1.34 6.22 -3.71
CA ALA A 49 -1.88 7.38 -4.42
C ALA A 49 -3.25 7.81 -3.89
N THR A 50 -4.09 6.86 -3.48
CA THR A 50 -5.39 7.16 -2.86
C THR A 50 -5.22 7.88 -1.52
N LEU A 51 -4.23 7.49 -0.71
CA LEU A 51 -3.91 8.20 0.55
C LEU A 51 -3.42 9.63 0.28
N VAL A 52 -2.60 9.82 -0.75
CA VAL A 52 -2.13 11.14 -1.21
C VAL A 52 -3.30 12.00 -1.70
N LEU A 53 -4.23 11.43 -2.47
CA LEU A 53 -5.43 12.10 -2.94
C LEU A 53 -6.31 12.60 -1.78
N VAL A 54 -6.49 11.78 -0.74
CA VAL A 54 -7.17 12.15 0.51
C VAL A 54 -6.44 13.31 1.20
N ALA A 55 -5.12 13.30 1.25
CA ALA A 55 -4.33 14.38 1.84
C ALA A 55 -4.49 15.71 1.11
N PHE A 56 -4.59 15.71 -0.22
CA PHE A 56 -4.87 16.92 -1.00
C PHE A 56 -6.29 17.44 -0.80
N ALA A 57 -7.28 16.55 -0.70
CA ALA A 57 -8.68 16.92 -0.56
C ALA A 57 -9.05 17.44 0.84
N PHE A 58 -8.51 16.80 1.89
CA PHE A 58 -8.92 17.07 3.28
C PHE A 58 -7.81 17.68 4.15
N GLY A 59 -6.61 17.87 3.58
CA GLY A 59 -5.49 18.55 4.20
C GLY A 59 -4.45 17.62 4.81
N VAL A 60 -3.18 17.88 4.48
CA VAL A 60 -2.01 17.07 4.86
C VAL A 60 -1.89 16.89 6.37
N ALA A 61 -2.09 17.95 7.16
CA ALA A 61 -2.00 17.88 8.63
C ALA A 61 -3.08 16.97 9.24
N ALA A 62 -4.31 17.00 8.71
CA ALA A 62 -5.39 16.15 9.17
C ALA A 62 -5.08 14.67 8.84
N THR A 63 -4.65 14.38 7.61
CA THR A 63 -4.32 13.02 7.17
C THR A 63 -3.11 12.45 7.91
N ARG A 64 -2.08 13.26 8.20
CA ARG A 64 -0.89 12.84 8.97
C ARG A 64 -1.23 12.40 10.40
N ARG A 65 -2.29 12.95 11.02
CA ARG A 65 -2.76 12.48 12.34
C ARG A 65 -3.29 11.05 12.29
N TRP A 66 -3.88 10.65 11.17
CA TRP A 66 -4.41 9.31 10.96
C TRP A 66 -3.29 8.35 10.53
N LEU A 67 -2.46 8.79 9.56
CA LEU A 67 -1.32 8.05 9.03
C LEU A 67 -0.02 8.48 9.73
N ARG A 68 0.09 8.15 11.01
CA ARG A 68 1.29 8.49 11.81
C ARG A 68 2.54 7.86 11.19
N HIS A 69 3.63 8.62 11.14
CA HIS A 69 4.91 8.17 10.57
C HIS A 69 5.35 6.80 11.11
N ALA A 70 5.34 6.62 12.43
CA ALA A 70 5.70 5.34 13.05
C ALA A 70 4.79 4.17 12.62
N SER A 71 3.50 4.42 12.36
CA SER A 71 2.59 3.37 11.88
C SER A 71 2.89 2.98 10.43
N LEU A 72 3.19 3.95 9.57
CA LEU A 72 3.59 3.67 8.18
C LEU A 72 4.93 2.93 8.11
N VAL A 73 5.92 3.32 8.92
CA VAL A 73 7.20 2.60 9.00
C VAL A 73 6.99 1.17 9.50
N ARG A 74 6.16 0.97 10.53
CA ARG A 74 5.80 -0.39 10.99
C ARG A 74 5.09 -1.19 9.92
N LEU A 75 4.19 -0.58 9.15
CA LEU A 75 3.48 -1.26 8.05
C LEU A 75 4.46 -1.69 6.94
N ALA A 76 5.39 -0.81 6.57
CA ALA A 76 6.44 -1.14 5.61
C ALA A 76 7.34 -2.27 6.10
N ALA A 77 7.80 -2.19 7.35
CA ALA A 77 8.62 -3.24 7.96
C ALA A 77 7.87 -4.56 8.09
N ALA A 78 6.58 -4.53 8.45
CA ALA A 78 5.74 -5.72 8.51
C ALA A 78 5.53 -6.35 7.13
N GLY A 79 5.40 -5.55 6.07
CA GLY A 79 5.31 -6.07 4.70
C GLY A 79 6.59 -6.77 4.25
N VAL A 80 7.76 -6.19 4.53
CA VAL A 80 9.07 -6.84 4.31
C VAL A 80 9.23 -8.09 5.17
N GLY A 81 8.80 -8.03 6.43
CA GLY A 81 8.81 -9.17 7.35
C GLY A 81 7.92 -10.32 6.85
N LEU A 82 6.75 -10.01 6.28
CA LEU A 82 5.85 -10.99 5.68
C LEU A 82 6.48 -11.66 4.46
N PHE A 83 7.12 -10.88 3.58
CA PHE A 83 7.90 -11.41 2.46
C PHE A 83 8.97 -12.41 2.96
N ALA A 84 9.77 -11.99 3.94
CA ALA A 84 10.83 -12.82 4.51
C ALA A 84 10.28 -14.07 5.19
N ALA A 85 9.14 -13.97 5.89
CA ALA A 85 8.49 -15.10 6.53
C ALA A 85 8.01 -16.15 5.53
N VAL A 86 7.44 -15.73 4.39
CA VAL A 86 7.07 -16.66 3.32
C VAL A 86 8.32 -17.28 2.67
N ALA A 87 9.34 -16.48 2.43
CA ALA A 87 10.59 -16.99 1.86
C ALA A 87 11.27 -18.04 2.76
N VAL A 88 11.35 -17.77 4.07
CA VAL A 88 11.90 -18.72 5.05
C VAL A 88 10.96 -19.90 5.28
N GLY A 89 9.64 -19.70 5.21
CA GLY A 89 8.68 -20.77 5.37
C GLY A 89 8.82 -21.87 4.32
N SER A 90 9.22 -21.54 3.08
CA SER A 90 9.55 -22.55 2.06
C SER A 90 10.75 -23.42 2.44
N LEU A 91 11.75 -22.88 3.16
CA LEU A 91 12.87 -23.66 3.70
C LEU A 91 12.40 -24.62 4.81
N VAL A 92 11.52 -24.16 5.69
CA VAL A 92 10.93 -24.98 6.77
C VAL A 92 10.11 -26.13 6.19
N ALA A 93 9.49 -25.93 5.03
CA ALA A 93 8.76 -26.97 4.29
C ALA A 93 9.68 -27.95 3.52
N GLY A 94 11.01 -27.79 3.60
CA GLY A 94 11.98 -28.66 2.95
C GLY A 94 12.36 -28.27 1.52
N GLY A 95 11.94 -27.10 1.04
CA GLY A 95 12.34 -26.54 -0.25
C GLY A 95 13.50 -25.55 -0.15
N ALA A 96 13.76 -24.85 -1.26
CA ALA A 96 14.68 -23.73 -1.35
C ALA A 96 14.03 -22.40 -0.94
N PHE A 97 14.85 -21.35 -0.76
CA PHE A 97 14.37 -20.01 -0.43
C PHE A 97 13.52 -19.44 -1.57
N LEU A 98 12.33 -18.93 -1.24
CA LEU A 98 11.33 -18.49 -2.22
C LEU A 98 10.96 -19.61 -3.22
N GLU A 99 10.74 -20.82 -2.71
CA GLU A 99 10.15 -21.92 -3.49
C GLU A 99 8.69 -22.16 -3.06
N PRO A 100 7.70 -21.42 -3.62
CA PRO A 100 6.28 -21.58 -3.27
C PRO A 100 5.75 -23.01 -3.42
N GLY A 101 6.33 -23.79 -4.34
CA GLY A 101 5.95 -25.19 -4.58
C GLY A 101 6.28 -26.13 -3.41
N ALA A 102 7.14 -25.73 -2.47
CA ALA A 102 7.49 -26.53 -1.30
C ALA A 102 6.35 -26.59 -0.26
N TYR A 103 5.43 -25.62 -0.28
CA TYR A 103 4.31 -25.62 0.65
C TYR A 103 3.30 -26.74 0.35
N PRO A 104 2.81 -27.48 1.35
CA PRO A 104 1.89 -28.59 1.14
C PRO A 104 0.49 -28.09 0.78
N GLY A 105 -0.09 -28.66 -0.28
CA GLY A 105 -1.50 -28.49 -0.64
C GLY A 105 -1.72 -27.94 -2.05
N PRO A 106 -2.92 -28.17 -2.63
CA PRO A 106 -3.19 -27.96 -4.05
C PRO A 106 -3.11 -26.50 -4.53
N LYS A 107 -3.22 -25.52 -3.61
CA LYS A 107 -3.14 -24.08 -3.92
C LYS A 107 -2.12 -23.34 -3.06
N ALA A 108 -1.26 -24.07 -2.35
CA ALA A 108 -0.36 -23.47 -1.38
C ALA A 108 0.64 -22.49 -2.03
N ALA A 109 1.15 -22.83 -3.22
CA ALA A 109 2.00 -21.95 -4.00
C ALA A 109 1.31 -20.62 -4.38
N VAL A 110 0.03 -20.68 -4.79
CA VAL A 110 -0.75 -19.48 -5.15
C VAL A 110 -0.92 -18.58 -3.94
N TYR A 111 -1.34 -19.14 -2.79
CA TYR A 111 -1.52 -18.37 -1.57
C TYR A 111 -0.21 -17.82 -1.01
N ALA A 112 0.91 -18.55 -1.16
CA ALA A 112 2.23 -18.06 -0.78
C ALA A 112 2.63 -16.84 -1.62
N ILE A 113 2.38 -16.87 -2.94
CA ILE A 113 2.65 -15.74 -3.83
C ILE A 113 1.73 -14.56 -3.50
N GLU A 114 0.42 -14.78 -3.32
CA GLU A 114 -0.52 -13.71 -2.95
C GLU A 114 -0.16 -13.06 -1.60
N LEU A 115 0.34 -13.84 -0.65
CA LEU A 115 0.80 -13.32 0.64
C LEU A 115 2.07 -12.48 0.51
N VAL A 116 2.99 -12.87 -0.37
CA VAL A 116 4.15 -12.06 -0.77
C VAL A 116 3.70 -10.76 -1.43
N GLU A 117 2.74 -10.81 -2.36
CA GLU A 117 2.20 -9.64 -3.03
C GLU A 117 1.51 -8.68 -2.06
N LEU A 118 0.78 -9.20 -1.08
CA LEU A 118 0.18 -8.40 0.00
C LEU A 118 1.26 -7.66 0.81
N GLY A 119 2.36 -8.33 1.15
CA GLY A 119 3.50 -7.71 1.84
C GLY A 119 4.15 -6.60 1.02
N ILE A 120 4.33 -6.83 -0.27
CA ILE A 120 4.84 -5.81 -1.21
C ILE A 120 3.86 -4.64 -1.30
N ALA A 121 2.55 -4.89 -1.43
CA ALA A 121 1.54 -3.83 -1.53
C ALA A 121 1.50 -2.94 -0.30
N ALA A 122 1.52 -3.54 0.90
CA ALA A 122 1.59 -2.81 2.15
C ALA A 122 2.84 -1.93 2.24
N THR A 123 3.99 -2.48 1.82
CA THR A 123 5.27 -1.76 1.81
C THR A 123 5.24 -0.58 0.84
N VAL A 124 4.80 -0.80 -0.40
CA VAL A 124 4.73 0.25 -1.43
C VAL A 124 3.77 1.36 -1.01
N ALA A 125 2.56 1.02 -0.55
CA ALA A 125 1.58 2.01 -0.10
C ALA A 125 2.13 2.86 1.07
N ALA A 126 2.78 2.22 2.03
CA ALA A 126 3.39 2.90 3.17
C ALA A 126 4.54 3.82 2.74
N VAL A 127 5.44 3.35 1.87
CA VAL A 127 6.58 4.15 1.36
C VAL A 127 6.10 5.33 0.54
N VAL A 128 5.12 5.15 -0.35
CA VAL A 128 4.53 6.27 -1.12
C VAL A 128 3.96 7.33 -0.18
N ALA A 129 3.20 6.92 0.84
CA ALA A 129 2.65 7.86 1.82
C ALA A 129 3.75 8.56 2.65
N LEU A 130 4.80 7.82 3.06
CA LEU A 130 5.93 8.36 3.80
C LEU A 130 6.70 9.40 2.98
N LEU A 131 7.03 9.08 1.73
CA LEU A 131 7.71 9.98 0.80
C LEU A 131 6.88 11.24 0.58
N PHE A 132 5.57 11.08 0.33
CA PHE A 132 4.66 12.22 0.18
C PHE A 132 4.69 13.11 1.43
N PHE A 133 4.53 12.54 2.62
CA PHE A 133 4.53 13.35 3.84
C PHE A 133 5.88 14.00 4.13
N HIS A 134 6.99 13.35 3.76
CA HIS A 134 8.33 13.91 3.88
C HIS A 134 8.50 15.13 2.97
N LEU A 135 8.11 15.00 1.70
CA LEU A 135 8.17 16.09 0.71
C LEU A 135 7.18 17.23 1.03
N ALA A 136 5.97 16.90 1.45
CA ALA A 136 4.93 17.88 1.77
C ALA A 136 5.20 18.65 3.07
N GLY A 137 6.12 18.15 3.91
CA GLY A 137 6.45 18.73 5.21
C GLY A 137 7.85 19.33 5.28
N GLY A 138 8.45 19.73 4.15
CA GLY A 138 9.85 20.17 4.00
C GLY A 138 10.53 20.71 5.26
N ASP A 139 11.69 20.13 5.59
CA ASP A 139 12.68 20.51 6.60
C ASP A 139 12.14 21.28 7.82
N GLY A 140 11.67 20.53 8.82
CA GLY A 140 11.39 21.03 10.17
C GLY A 140 12.64 21.43 10.97
N ARG A 141 13.53 22.23 10.37
CA ARG A 141 14.40 23.18 11.05
C ARG A 141 13.83 24.58 10.85
N ALA A 142 12.88 24.96 11.71
CA ALA A 142 12.52 26.34 12.02
C ALA A 142 11.88 26.36 13.41
#